data_AF-A0A7Y0L5N3-F1
#
_entry.id   AF-A0A7Y0L5N3-F1
#
_cell.length_a   1.000
_cell.length_b   1.000
_cell.length_c   1.000
_cell.angle_alpha   90.00
_cell.angle_beta   90.00
_cell.angle_gamma   90.00
#
_symmetry.space_group_name_H-M   'P 1'
#
loop_
_entity.id
_entity.type
_entity.pdbx_description
1 polymer ?
#
loop_
_entity_poly.entity_id
_entity_poly.type
_entity_poly.pdbx_seq_one_letter_code
_entity_poly.pdbx_strand_id
1 'polypeptide(L)'
;MSRLEQSVKPVLTPMILGHQAETEAAALPLVALWALRTALIAMVMSRSADDLPPVPADDYAALYACRESLKPPESVQLWVGRYGGQQPTLYAQVTPVIFERNGGYTPSLPQAYVFSVLVGEAFVQGIRFTDSHSETSFYEPQGFARIWPPSGPIGWPLKDAMSHQEWRQAQRGGNLKPADGNVDLRPWDAAVNLPPSRLVAGMVQLPTMCGKHYVFYPSVLVAEASRGRFYRFMTMCECGVAYLVETEEDGAHCKEADDPEVILRIYESLEGDEVEFRDHGGVFTCKRIV
;
A
#
# COMPACT_ATOMS: atom_id res chain seq x y z
N MET A 1 -15.02 -23.49 0.57
CA MET A 1 -13.87 -22.97 -0.20
C MET A 1 -14.27 -22.87 -1.66
N SER A 2 -13.98 -21.76 -2.35
CA SER A 2 -14.29 -21.63 -3.79
C SER A 2 -13.34 -22.49 -4.65
N ARG A 3 -13.75 -22.82 -5.88
CA ARG A 3 -12.95 -23.58 -6.87
C ARG A 3 -11.53 -23.02 -7.03
N LEU A 4 -11.38 -21.70 -7.12
CA LEU A 4 -10.07 -21.03 -7.21
C LEU A 4 -9.14 -21.34 -6.02
N GLU A 5 -9.66 -21.30 -4.79
CA GLU A 5 -8.88 -21.60 -3.57
C GLU A 5 -8.40 -23.05 -3.55
N GLN A 6 -9.22 -23.99 -4.03
CA GLN A 6 -8.83 -25.39 -4.14
C GLN A 6 -7.76 -25.59 -5.22
N SER A 7 -7.93 -24.94 -6.38
CA SER A 7 -7.02 -25.06 -7.51
C SER A 7 -5.67 -24.39 -7.27
N VAL A 8 -5.62 -23.25 -6.58
CA VAL A 8 -4.37 -22.51 -6.35
C VAL A 8 -3.53 -23.11 -5.22
N LYS A 9 -4.16 -23.79 -4.26
CA LYS A 9 -3.51 -24.31 -3.05
C LYS A 9 -2.23 -25.12 -3.32
N PRO A 10 -2.16 -26.05 -4.28
CA PRO A 10 -0.94 -26.82 -4.54
C PRO A 10 0.25 -25.97 -4.99
N VAL A 11 -0.03 -24.83 -5.63
CA VAL A 11 0.97 -23.90 -6.17
C VAL A 11 1.37 -22.86 -5.14
N LEU A 12 0.38 -22.31 -4.44
CA LEU A 12 0.59 -21.21 -3.49
C LEU A 12 1.14 -21.70 -2.14
N THR A 13 0.84 -22.93 -1.72
CA THR A 13 1.31 -23.44 -0.42
C THR A 13 2.85 -23.48 -0.32
N PRO A 14 3.59 -24.06 -1.31
CA PRO A 14 5.04 -23.98 -1.31
C PRO A 14 5.57 -22.54 -1.29
N MET A 15 4.89 -21.62 -2.01
CA MET A 15 5.29 -20.22 -2.05
C MET A 15 5.20 -19.54 -0.68
N ILE A 16 4.05 -19.69 -0.02
CA ILE A 16 3.80 -19.15 1.32
C ILE A 16 4.83 -19.69 2.33
N LEU A 17 5.17 -20.98 2.24
CA LEU A 17 6.05 -21.66 3.18
C LEU A 17 7.55 -21.56 2.83
N GLY A 18 7.92 -20.90 1.72
CA GLY A 18 9.32 -20.84 1.30
C GLY A 18 9.90 -22.18 0.82
N HIS A 19 9.06 -23.17 0.52
CA HIS A 19 9.51 -24.51 0.12
C HIS A 19 9.93 -24.57 -1.34
N GLN A 20 11.01 -25.30 -1.62
CA GLN A 20 11.48 -25.52 -2.99
C GLN A 20 10.38 -26.13 -3.87
N ALA A 21 10.06 -25.47 -4.97
CA ALA A 21 9.09 -25.92 -5.95
C ALA A 21 9.37 -25.31 -7.32
N GLU A 22 9.10 -26.06 -8.37
CA GLU A 22 9.01 -25.53 -9.73
C GLU A 22 7.53 -25.35 -10.08
N THR A 23 7.15 -24.16 -10.50
CA THR A 23 5.77 -23.86 -10.91
C THR A 23 5.72 -23.69 -12.41
N GLU A 24 4.97 -24.57 -13.08
CA GLU A 24 4.74 -24.48 -14.52
C GLU A 24 3.99 -23.20 -14.89
N ALA A 25 4.30 -22.67 -16.08
CA ALA A 25 3.67 -21.44 -16.59
C ALA A 25 2.13 -21.51 -16.63
N ALA A 26 1.55 -22.70 -16.84
CA ALA A 26 0.11 -22.91 -16.87
C ALA A 26 -0.57 -22.75 -15.50
N ALA A 27 0.17 -22.85 -14.40
CA ALA A 27 -0.33 -22.76 -13.04
C ALA A 27 -0.27 -21.33 -12.47
N LEU A 28 0.61 -20.48 -13.01
CA LEU A 28 0.79 -19.08 -12.58
C LEU A 28 -0.46 -18.20 -12.68
N PRO A 29 -1.34 -18.35 -13.69
CA PRO A 29 -2.59 -17.59 -13.75
C PRO A 29 -3.50 -17.82 -12.52
N LEU A 30 -3.42 -18.98 -11.86
CA LEU A 30 -4.19 -19.27 -10.65
C LEU A 30 -3.73 -18.40 -9.48
N VAL A 31 -2.40 -18.28 -9.30
CA VAL A 31 -1.81 -17.42 -8.26
C VAL A 31 -2.16 -15.96 -8.53
N ALA A 32 -2.05 -15.56 -9.79
CA ALA A 32 -2.36 -14.19 -10.21
C ALA A 32 -3.83 -13.82 -9.97
N LEU A 33 -4.76 -14.70 -10.35
CA LEU A 33 -6.20 -14.47 -10.16
C LEU A 33 -6.58 -14.51 -8.67
N TRP A 34 -5.96 -15.40 -7.89
CA TRP A 34 -6.13 -15.43 -6.45
C TRP A 34 -5.69 -14.11 -5.79
N ALA A 35 -4.52 -13.60 -6.15
CA ALA A 35 -4.00 -12.34 -5.60
C ALA A 35 -4.89 -11.15 -5.98
N LEU A 36 -5.29 -11.04 -7.25
CA LEU A 36 -6.21 -10.00 -7.72
C LEU A 36 -7.53 -10.05 -6.95
N ARG A 37 -8.14 -11.23 -6.80
CA ARG A 37 -9.39 -11.39 -6.05
C ARG A 37 -9.22 -11.02 -4.58
N THR A 38 -8.15 -11.45 -3.94
CA THR A 38 -7.84 -11.13 -2.55
C THR A 38 -7.69 -9.62 -2.35
N ALA A 39 -6.96 -8.94 -3.21
CA ALA A 39 -6.79 -7.49 -3.18
C ALA A 39 -8.13 -6.75 -3.36
N LEU A 40 -8.97 -7.19 -4.30
CA LEU A 40 -10.27 -6.57 -4.54
C LEU A 40 -11.24 -6.78 -3.37
N ILE A 41 -11.24 -7.97 -2.74
CA ILE A 41 -12.01 -8.21 -1.50
C ILE A 41 -11.50 -7.31 -0.37
N ALA A 42 -10.19 -7.20 -0.20
CA ALA A 42 -9.60 -6.33 0.83
C ALA A 42 -10.00 -4.87 0.62
N MET A 43 -9.95 -4.38 -0.62
CA MET A 43 -10.40 -3.02 -0.97
C MET A 43 -11.88 -2.80 -0.64
N VAL A 44 -12.74 -3.79 -0.87
CA VAL A 44 -14.18 -3.69 -0.59
C VAL A 44 -14.45 -3.67 0.91
N MET A 45 -13.72 -4.48 1.67
CA MET A 45 -13.79 -4.50 3.14
C MET A 45 -13.17 -3.26 3.78
N SER A 46 -12.24 -2.59 3.10
CA SER A 46 -11.60 -1.36 3.56
C SER A 46 -12.41 -0.09 3.26
N ARG A 47 -13.51 -0.16 2.49
CA ARG A 47 -14.34 1.02 2.19
C ARG A 47 -15.01 1.57 3.46
N SER A 48 -14.75 2.84 3.79
CA SER A 48 -15.78 3.74 4.33
C SER A 48 -16.70 4.16 3.17
N ALA A 49 -17.93 4.57 3.44
CA ALA A 49 -18.91 4.88 2.38
C ALA A 49 -18.49 6.03 1.44
N ASP A 50 -17.47 6.83 1.80
CA ASP A 50 -17.25 8.16 1.22
C ASP A 50 -15.86 8.42 0.56
N ASP A 51 -14.81 7.61 0.78
CA ASP A 51 -13.43 8.10 0.52
C ASP A 51 -12.64 7.42 -0.63
N LEU A 52 -13.07 6.26 -1.14
CA LEU A 52 -12.45 5.63 -2.30
C LEU A 52 -13.43 5.58 -3.47
N PRO A 53 -13.01 5.95 -4.71
CA PRO A 53 -13.83 5.72 -5.87
C PRO A 53 -14.17 4.24 -5.90
N PRO A 54 -15.45 3.89 -6.16
CA PRO A 54 -15.85 2.50 -6.23
C PRO A 54 -14.93 1.76 -7.18
N VAL A 55 -14.57 0.52 -6.83
CA VAL A 55 -14.08 -0.45 -7.82
C VAL A 55 -15.01 -0.33 -9.02
N PRO A 56 -14.51 0.09 -10.21
CA PRO A 56 -15.38 0.28 -11.36
C PRO A 56 -16.27 -0.94 -11.55
N ALA A 57 -17.57 -0.75 -11.81
CA ALA A 57 -18.52 -1.86 -11.91
C ALA A 57 -18.08 -2.91 -12.94
N ASP A 58 -17.39 -2.45 -13.99
CA ASP A 58 -16.80 -3.27 -15.04
C ASP A 58 -15.73 -4.25 -14.52
N ASP A 59 -15.07 -3.95 -13.39
CA ASP A 59 -14.08 -4.85 -12.78
C ASP A 59 -14.72 -6.02 -12.07
N TYR A 60 -15.85 -5.78 -11.43
CA TYR A 60 -16.64 -6.86 -10.86
C TYR A 60 -17.17 -7.77 -11.96
N ALA A 61 -17.61 -7.20 -13.08
CA ALA A 61 -18.05 -7.97 -14.24
C ALA A 61 -16.89 -8.77 -14.85
N ALA A 62 -15.70 -8.16 -15.01
CA ALA A 62 -14.50 -8.81 -15.52
C ALA A 62 -14.05 -9.97 -14.62
N LEU A 63 -14.01 -9.77 -13.30
CA LEU A 63 -13.72 -10.85 -12.34
C LEU A 63 -14.71 -12.00 -12.42
N TYR A 64 -16.00 -11.68 -12.55
CA TYR A 64 -17.04 -12.69 -12.66
C TYR A 64 -16.91 -13.48 -13.98
N ALA A 65 -16.52 -12.82 -15.07
CA ALA A 65 -16.23 -13.48 -16.35
C ALA A 65 -15.02 -14.43 -16.25
N CYS A 66 -14.01 -14.08 -15.46
CA CYS A 66 -12.81 -14.90 -15.23
C CYS A 66 -13.04 -16.16 -14.39
N ARG A 67 -14.23 -16.34 -13.79
CA ARG A 67 -14.51 -17.46 -12.86
C ARG A 67 -14.32 -18.84 -13.49
N GLU A 68 -14.62 -18.98 -14.78
CA GLU A 68 -14.54 -20.26 -15.48
C GLU A 68 -13.17 -20.48 -16.12
N SER A 69 -12.56 -19.42 -16.67
CA SER A 69 -11.25 -19.50 -17.30
C SER A 69 -10.11 -19.65 -16.29
N LEU A 70 -10.34 -19.22 -15.04
CA LEU A 70 -9.34 -19.15 -13.97
C LEU A 70 -8.08 -18.38 -14.39
N LYS A 71 -8.26 -17.36 -15.24
CA LYS A 71 -7.21 -16.46 -15.71
C LYS A 71 -7.58 -15.01 -15.36
N PRO A 72 -6.62 -14.17 -14.94
CA PRO A 72 -6.87 -12.75 -14.76
C PRO A 72 -7.26 -12.08 -16.10
N PRO A 73 -7.90 -10.90 -16.07
CA PRO A 73 -8.09 -10.08 -17.26
C PRO A 73 -6.74 -9.68 -17.91
N GLU A 74 -6.76 -9.37 -19.21
CA GLU A 74 -5.57 -8.89 -19.93
C GLU A 74 -5.09 -7.52 -19.44
N SER A 75 -6.01 -6.72 -18.88
CA SER A 75 -5.75 -5.39 -18.28
C SER A 75 -5.05 -5.44 -16.92
N VAL A 76 -4.42 -6.56 -16.60
CA VAL A 76 -3.68 -6.74 -15.36
C VAL A 76 -2.30 -7.30 -15.66
N GLN A 77 -1.30 -6.83 -14.92
CA GLN A 77 0.03 -7.41 -14.91
C GLN A 77 0.42 -7.71 -13.47
N LEU A 78 1.00 -8.89 -13.23
CA LEU A 78 1.34 -9.34 -11.88
C LEU A 78 2.70 -10.01 -11.84
N TRP A 79 3.37 -9.81 -10.71
CA TRP A 79 4.65 -10.38 -10.36
C TRP A 79 4.62 -10.94 -8.95
N VAL A 80 5.44 -11.95 -8.69
CA VAL A 80 5.66 -12.51 -7.36
C VAL A 80 7.10 -12.25 -6.94
N GLY A 81 7.29 -11.81 -5.70
CA GLY A 81 8.56 -11.62 -5.01
C GLY A 81 8.59 -12.47 -3.74
N ARG A 82 9.79 -12.72 -3.22
CA ARG A 82 9.99 -13.40 -1.94
C ARG A 82 10.18 -12.36 -0.83
N TYR A 83 9.43 -12.46 0.25
CA TYR A 83 9.57 -11.61 1.43
C TYR A 83 10.42 -12.29 2.50
N GLY A 84 11.43 -11.60 3.04
CA GLY A 84 12.37 -12.12 4.03
C GLY A 84 12.19 -11.58 5.46
N GLY A 85 11.18 -10.75 5.71
CA GLY A 85 10.92 -10.15 7.04
C GLY A 85 9.98 -10.99 7.93
N GLN A 86 9.77 -10.53 9.17
CA GLN A 86 8.77 -11.11 10.09
C GLN A 86 7.58 -10.15 10.23
N GLN A 87 6.47 -10.42 9.52
CA GLN A 87 5.08 -9.87 9.64
C GLN A 87 4.33 -9.94 8.29
N PRO A 88 2.98 -9.95 8.21
CA PRO A 88 1.94 -10.61 9.03
C PRO A 88 1.40 -11.89 8.34
N THR A 89 0.44 -12.60 8.97
CA THR A 89 -0.18 -13.83 8.42
C THR A 89 -0.84 -13.63 7.05
N LEU A 90 -1.38 -12.43 6.80
CA LEU A 90 -1.95 -11.99 5.52
C LEU A 90 -2.01 -10.45 5.52
N TYR A 91 -1.55 -9.83 4.44
CA TYR A 91 -1.70 -8.40 4.18
C TYR A 91 -2.19 -8.19 2.75
N ALA A 92 -3.07 -7.21 2.54
CA ALA A 92 -3.54 -6.83 1.22
C ALA A 92 -3.80 -5.31 1.17
N GLN A 93 -3.27 -4.64 0.15
CA GLN A 93 -3.48 -3.21 -0.09
C GLN A 93 -3.78 -2.96 -1.57
N VAL A 94 -4.61 -1.95 -1.82
CA VAL A 94 -4.83 -1.37 -3.14
C VAL A 94 -4.55 0.12 -3.06
N THR A 95 -3.79 0.64 -4.02
CA THR A 95 -3.43 2.05 -4.15
C THR A 95 -3.86 2.53 -5.53
N PRO A 96 -4.82 3.46 -5.62
CA PRO A 96 -5.13 4.13 -6.88
C PRO A 96 -3.94 4.98 -7.33
N VAL A 97 -3.62 4.91 -8.62
CA VAL A 97 -2.48 5.61 -9.22
C VAL A 97 -2.89 6.30 -10.51
N ILE A 98 -2.08 7.27 -10.91
CA ILE A 98 -2.17 7.96 -12.19
C ILE A 98 -0.82 7.92 -12.89
N PHE A 99 -0.86 8.09 -14.21
CA PHE A 99 0.30 8.18 -15.07
C PHE A 99 0.66 9.65 -15.24
N GLU A 100 1.77 10.05 -14.63
CA GLU A 100 2.28 11.40 -14.79
C GLU A 100 3.04 11.50 -16.11
N ARG A 101 2.51 12.32 -17.01
CA ARG A 101 3.16 12.73 -18.26
C ARG A 101 3.54 14.20 -18.12
N ASN A 102 4.70 14.59 -18.65
CA ASN A 102 5.17 15.98 -18.70
C ASN A 102 4.04 16.92 -19.19
N GLY A 103 3.36 17.62 -18.28
CA GLY A 103 2.15 18.38 -18.63
C GLY A 103 1.16 18.75 -17.51
N GLY A 104 1.37 18.32 -16.25
CA GLY A 104 0.65 18.86 -15.08
C GLY A 104 -0.86 18.57 -14.98
N TYR A 105 -1.43 17.79 -15.90
CA TYR A 105 -2.83 17.36 -15.81
C TYR A 105 -2.98 16.22 -14.81
N THR A 106 -3.82 16.41 -13.79
CA THR A 106 -4.22 15.35 -12.85
C THR A 106 -5.65 14.92 -13.20
N PRO A 107 -5.88 13.66 -13.62
CA PRO A 107 -7.23 13.20 -13.93
C PRO A 107 -8.12 13.15 -12.68
N SER A 108 -9.42 13.33 -12.90
CA SER A 108 -10.45 13.27 -11.85
C SER A 108 -10.77 11.87 -11.36
N LEU A 109 -10.19 10.84 -11.98
CA LEU A 109 -10.29 9.43 -11.60
C LEU A 109 -8.89 8.79 -11.72
N PRO A 110 -8.60 7.74 -10.94
CA PRO A 110 -7.38 6.98 -11.12
C PRO A 110 -7.37 6.31 -12.50
N GLN A 111 -6.17 6.14 -13.05
CA GLN A 111 -5.96 5.46 -14.35
C GLN A 111 -5.56 4.00 -14.17
N ALA A 112 -5.09 3.64 -12.98
CA ALA A 112 -4.81 2.27 -12.60
C ALA A 112 -4.90 2.09 -11.09
N TYR A 113 -4.85 0.84 -10.66
CA TYR A 113 -4.73 0.43 -9.28
C TYR A 113 -3.51 -0.46 -9.14
N VAL A 114 -2.55 -0.05 -8.32
CA VAL A 114 -1.50 -0.94 -7.83
C VAL A 114 -2.09 -1.73 -6.66
N PHE A 115 -1.83 -3.02 -6.62
CA PHE A 115 -2.25 -3.85 -5.51
C PHE A 115 -1.15 -4.80 -5.08
N SER A 116 -1.16 -5.11 -3.79
CA SER A 116 -0.14 -5.91 -3.14
C SER A 116 -0.80 -6.89 -2.18
N VAL A 117 -0.38 -8.15 -2.20
CA VAL A 117 -0.82 -9.21 -1.29
C VAL A 117 0.42 -9.92 -0.72
N LEU A 118 0.55 -9.97 0.60
CA LEU A 118 1.61 -10.69 1.28
C LEU A 118 1.01 -11.81 2.13
N VAL A 119 1.50 -13.04 1.96
CA VAL A 119 1.15 -14.20 2.80
C VAL A 119 2.39 -15.07 3.00
N GLY A 120 2.87 -15.18 4.23
CA GLY A 120 4.14 -15.87 4.51
C GLY A 120 5.30 -15.25 3.73
N GLU A 121 6.06 -16.08 3.00
CA GLU A 121 7.15 -15.60 2.14
C GLU A 121 6.69 -15.10 0.75
N ALA A 122 5.42 -15.27 0.38
CA ALA A 122 4.92 -14.90 -0.94
C ALA A 122 4.39 -13.46 -0.95
N PHE A 123 5.07 -12.57 -1.67
CA PHE A 123 4.60 -11.22 -1.96
C PHE A 123 4.15 -11.12 -3.42
N VAL A 124 2.86 -10.93 -3.67
CA VAL A 124 2.34 -10.71 -5.03
C VAL A 124 2.01 -9.24 -5.20
N GLN A 125 2.56 -8.64 -6.24
CA GLN A 125 2.27 -7.26 -6.63
C GLN A 125 1.67 -7.24 -8.04
N GLY A 126 0.70 -6.38 -8.26
CA GLY A 126 0.13 -6.19 -9.59
C GLY A 126 -0.33 -4.77 -9.84
N ILE A 127 -0.57 -4.50 -11.12
CA ILE A 127 -1.22 -3.29 -11.59
C ILE A 127 -2.41 -3.67 -12.45
N ARG A 128 -3.55 -3.01 -12.22
CA ARG A 128 -4.77 -3.14 -13.01
C ARG A 128 -5.12 -1.78 -13.63
N PHE A 129 -5.29 -1.72 -14.94
CA PHE A 129 -5.61 -0.49 -15.65
C PHE A 129 -7.12 -0.24 -15.68
N THR A 130 -7.55 1.01 -15.47
CA THR A 130 -8.98 1.38 -15.51
C THR A 130 -9.51 1.53 -16.92
N ASP A 131 -8.65 1.86 -17.86
CA ASP A 131 -8.97 2.01 -19.26
C ASP A 131 -7.89 1.34 -20.13
N SER A 132 -8.29 0.83 -21.29
CA SER A 132 -7.40 0.17 -22.24
C SER A 132 -6.49 1.14 -23.00
N HIS A 133 -6.76 2.44 -22.94
CA HIS A 133 -5.93 3.46 -23.59
C HIS A 133 -4.69 3.83 -22.76
N SER A 134 -4.69 3.52 -21.48
CA SER A 134 -3.60 3.73 -20.52
C SER A 134 -2.77 2.46 -20.27
N GLU A 135 -3.14 1.34 -20.90
CA GLU A 135 -2.36 0.11 -20.81
C GLU A 135 -0.94 0.35 -21.33
N THR A 136 0.03 0.12 -20.44
CA THR A 136 1.45 0.15 -20.76
C THR A 136 2.13 -1.07 -20.17
N SER A 137 3.20 -1.52 -20.80
CA SER A 137 4.01 -2.60 -20.24
C SER A 137 4.86 -2.07 -19.10
N PHE A 138 5.14 -2.92 -18.12
CA PHE A 138 6.05 -2.61 -17.02
C PHE A 138 7.28 -3.50 -17.10
N TYR A 139 8.43 -2.96 -16.71
CA TYR A 139 9.62 -3.78 -16.48
C TYR A 139 9.38 -4.74 -15.31
N GLU A 140 9.95 -5.94 -15.39
CA GLU A 140 9.95 -6.86 -14.26
C GLU A 140 10.74 -6.23 -13.11
N PRO A 141 10.12 -6.04 -11.92
CA PRO A 141 10.83 -5.47 -10.79
C PRO A 141 11.97 -6.39 -10.35
N GLN A 142 13.07 -5.81 -9.87
CA GLN A 142 14.22 -6.58 -9.38
C GLN A 142 13.80 -7.52 -8.23
N GLY A 143 14.19 -8.79 -8.32
CA GLY A 143 13.85 -9.81 -7.31
C GLY A 143 12.43 -10.39 -7.44
N PHE A 144 11.72 -10.07 -8.51
CA PHE A 144 10.40 -10.63 -8.81
C PHE A 144 10.44 -11.53 -10.05
N ALA A 145 9.44 -12.39 -10.18
CA ALA A 145 9.13 -13.13 -11.40
C ALA A 145 7.72 -12.80 -11.88
N ARG A 146 7.55 -12.55 -13.18
CA ARG A 146 6.23 -12.30 -13.77
C ARG A 146 5.35 -13.55 -13.74
N ILE A 147 4.18 -13.44 -13.11
CA ILE A 147 3.17 -14.50 -13.04
C ILE A 147 1.99 -14.25 -13.97
N TRP A 148 1.80 -13.00 -14.42
CA TRP A 148 0.80 -12.66 -15.43
C TRP A 148 1.17 -11.42 -16.27
N PRO A 149 1.04 -11.49 -17.60
CA PRO A 149 1.03 -12.74 -18.39
C PRO A 149 2.31 -13.55 -18.12
N PRO A 150 2.23 -14.89 -18.03
CA PRO A 150 3.38 -15.72 -17.66
C PRO A 150 4.46 -15.68 -18.75
N SER A 151 5.72 -15.47 -18.36
CA SER A 151 6.88 -15.51 -19.26
C SER A 151 7.52 -16.90 -19.37
N GLY A 152 7.23 -17.80 -18.42
CA GLY A 152 7.80 -19.14 -18.34
C GLY A 152 7.49 -19.80 -16.99
N PRO A 153 8.03 -21.01 -16.74
CA PRO A 153 8.01 -21.59 -15.40
C PRO A 153 8.87 -20.76 -14.44
N ILE A 154 8.55 -20.84 -13.15
CA ILE A 154 9.34 -20.18 -12.10
C ILE A 154 9.88 -21.22 -11.11
N GLY A 155 11.15 -21.07 -10.75
CA GLY A 155 11.72 -21.75 -9.59
C GLY A 155 11.43 -20.94 -8.32
N TRP A 156 10.93 -21.60 -7.29
CA TRP A 156 10.67 -21.03 -5.99
C TRP A 156 11.50 -21.75 -4.91
N PRO A 157 11.96 -21.05 -3.84
CA PRO A 157 12.00 -19.60 -3.65
C PRO A 157 12.84 -18.86 -4.69
N LEU A 158 12.46 -17.61 -4.95
CA LEU A 158 13.32 -16.67 -5.67
C LEU A 158 14.61 -16.43 -4.86
N LYS A 159 15.72 -16.22 -5.57
CA LYS A 159 17.05 -16.08 -4.95
C LYS A 159 17.11 -14.90 -3.98
N ASP A 160 16.61 -13.76 -4.42
CA ASP A 160 16.65 -12.53 -3.67
C ASP A 160 15.39 -12.43 -2.79
N ALA A 161 15.58 -12.35 -1.49
CA ALA A 161 14.51 -12.07 -0.53
C ALA A 161 14.46 -10.58 -0.26
N MET A 162 13.28 -10.01 -0.41
CA MET A 162 12.98 -8.62 -0.14
C MET A 162 13.03 -8.33 1.36
N SER A 163 13.77 -7.29 1.72
CA SER A 163 13.77 -6.71 3.06
C SER A 163 12.44 -6.02 3.38
N HIS A 164 12.21 -5.73 4.66
CA HIS A 164 11.03 -4.99 5.08
C HIS A 164 10.94 -3.59 4.43
N GLN A 165 12.07 -2.91 4.25
CA GLN A 165 12.11 -1.59 3.62
C GLN A 165 11.72 -1.65 2.14
N GLU A 166 12.27 -2.60 1.39
CA GLU A 166 11.93 -2.80 -0.03
C GLU A 166 10.46 -3.17 -0.20
N TRP A 167 9.92 -3.98 0.73
CA TRP A 167 8.50 -4.32 0.75
C TRP A 167 7.61 -3.09 0.93
N ARG A 168 7.93 -2.18 1.87
CA ARG A 168 7.17 -0.94 2.07
C ARG A 168 7.19 -0.04 0.83
N GLN A 169 8.31 0.03 0.11
CA GLN A 169 8.38 0.76 -1.16
C GLN A 169 7.53 0.09 -2.25
N ALA A 170 7.56 -1.24 -2.32
CA ALA A 170 6.80 -2.00 -3.29
C ALA A 170 5.28 -1.94 -3.04
N GLN A 171 4.82 -1.86 -1.79
CA GLN A 171 3.37 -1.78 -1.48
C GLN A 171 2.63 -0.71 -2.29
N ARG A 172 3.27 0.45 -2.48
CA ARG A 172 2.72 1.63 -3.18
C ARG A 172 3.08 1.69 -4.67
N GLY A 173 3.72 0.65 -5.20
CA GLY A 173 4.16 0.60 -6.60
C GLY A 173 5.47 1.34 -6.89
N GLY A 174 6.24 1.74 -5.87
CA GLY A 174 7.48 2.51 -6.06
C GLY A 174 8.58 1.77 -6.81
N ASN A 175 8.49 0.45 -6.91
CA ASN A 175 9.38 -0.42 -7.69
C ASN A 175 8.87 -0.68 -9.13
N LEU A 176 7.64 -0.28 -9.46
CA LEU A 176 7.06 -0.47 -10.79
C LEU A 176 7.52 0.66 -11.71
N LYS A 177 8.19 0.29 -12.80
CA LYS A 177 8.65 1.24 -13.82
C LYS A 177 7.95 0.96 -15.15
N PRO A 178 7.17 1.91 -15.68
CA PRO A 178 6.63 1.79 -17.03
C PRO A 178 7.75 1.56 -18.05
N ALA A 179 7.50 0.70 -19.03
CA ALA A 179 8.43 0.45 -20.14
C ALA A 179 8.56 1.67 -21.05
N ASP A 180 7.50 2.47 -21.14
CA ASP A 180 7.50 3.78 -21.76
C ASP A 180 8.16 4.80 -20.82
N GLY A 181 9.45 5.06 -21.05
CA GLY A 181 10.31 5.88 -20.18
C GLY A 181 9.96 7.38 -20.10
N ASN A 182 8.79 7.80 -20.63
CA ASN A 182 8.27 9.16 -20.55
C ASN A 182 7.13 9.31 -19.54
N VAL A 183 6.85 8.27 -18.75
CA VAL A 183 5.71 8.22 -17.86
C VAL A 183 6.14 7.68 -16.50
N ASP A 184 5.80 8.43 -15.44
CA ASP A 184 5.97 7.96 -14.07
C ASP A 184 4.63 7.55 -13.46
N LEU A 185 4.66 6.59 -12.54
CA LEU A 185 3.51 6.26 -11.71
C LEU A 185 3.55 7.09 -10.43
N ARG A 186 2.44 7.74 -10.10
CA ARG A 186 2.26 8.34 -8.78
C ARG A 186 0.91 7.97 -8.17
N PRO A 187 0.83 7.85 -6.84
CA PRO A 187 -0.44 7.73 -6.14
C PRO A 187 -1.42 8.85 -6.55
N TRP A 188 -2.70 8.51 -6.69
CA TRP A 188 -3.73 9.46 -7.09
C TRP A 188 -4.13 10.36 -5.92
N ASP A 189 -3.76 11.64 -6.01
CA ASP A 189 -3.87 12.65 -4.94
C ASP A 189 -5.19 12.61 -4.16
N ALA A 190 -6.34 12.46 -4.81
CA ALA A 190 -7.63 12.45 -4.11
C ALA A 190 -7.87 11.24 -3.18
N ALA A 191 -7.06 10.18 -3.32
CA ALA A 191 -7.14 8.97 -2.50
C ALA A 191 -5.90 8.73 -1.61
N VAL A 192 -4.86 9.55 -1.74
CA VAL A 192 -3.67 9.56 -0.86
C VAL A 192 -3.56 10.82 -0.03
N ASN A 193 -4.09 11.96 -0.51
CA ASN A 193 -4.29 13.13 0.33
C ASN A 193 -5.52 12.85 1.17
N LEU A 194 -5.24 12.46 2.41
CA LEU A 194 -6.26 12.46 3.43
C LEU A 194 -6.90 13.86 3.50
N PRO A 195 -8.19 13.97 3.87
CA PRO A 195 -8.85 15.26 3.99
C PRO A 195 -7.98 16.24 4.79
N PRO A 196 -8.04 17.56 4.52
CA PRO A 196 -7.28 18.52 5.30
C PRO A 196 -7.63 18.36 6.78
N SER A 197 -6.59 18.39 7.62
CA SER A 197 -6.76 18.30 9.07
C SER A 197 -7.72 19.40 9.55
N ARG A 198 -8.60 19.06 10.50
CA ARG A 198 -9.61 20.00 11.01
C ARG A 198 -9.35 20.35 12.45
N LEU A 199 -9.54 21.62 12.81
CA LEU A 199 -9.55 22.01 14.21
C LEU A 199 -10.89 21.61 14.84
N VAL A 200 -10.86 20.71 15.82
CA VAL A 200 -12.04 20.23 16.54
C VAL A 200 -11.76 20.34 18.04
N ALA A 201 -12.52 21.21 18.72
CA ALA A 201 -12.42 21.43 20.17
C ALA A 201 -10.97 21.62 20.65
N GLY A 202 -10.19 22.49 19.99
CA GLY A 202 -8.81 22.82 20.37
C GLY A 202 -7.75 21.75 20.03
N MET A 203 -8.15 20.62 19.47
CA MET A 203 -7.27 19.60 18.91
C MET A 203 -7.32 19.67 17.39
N VAL A 204 -6.25 19.21 16.74
CA VAL A 204 -6.22 18.96 15.31
C VAL A 204 -6.59 17.51 15.08
N GLN A 205 -7.68 17.31 14.36
CA GLN A 205 -8.10 16.03 13.84
C GLN A 205 -7.28 15.73 12.58
N LEU A 206 -6.32 14.83 12.71
CA LEU A 206 -5.47 14.34 11.64
C LEU A 206 -6.06 13.02 11.13
N PRO A 207 -6.52 12.93 9.88
CA PRO A 207 -6.89 11.65 9.31
C PRO A 207 -5.69 10.72 9.24
N THR A 208 -5.94 9.41 9.31
CA THR A 208 -4.89 8.38 9.28
C THR A 208 -4.87 7.63 7.96
N MET A 209 -3.71 7.04 7.64
CA MET A 209 -3.47 6.31 6.38
C MET A 209 -4.40 5.10 6.15
N CYS A 210 -5.13 4.64 7.18
CA CYS A 210 -6.14 3.58 6.99
C CYS A 210 -7.42 4.07 6.30
N GLY A 211 -7.60 5.38 6.15
CA GLY A 211 -8.77 5.99 5.51
C GLY A 211 -10.08 5.88 6.33
N LYS A 212 -10.04 5.35 7.55
CA LYS A 212 -11.22 5.14 8.41
C LYS A 212 -11.20 5.95 9.69
N HIS A 213 -10.03 6.10 10.29
CA HIS A 213 -9.89 6.68 11.62
C HIS A 213 -9.12 7.99 11.59
N TYR A 214 -9.29 8.74 12.66
CA TYR A 214 -8.59 9.99 12.91
C TYR A 214 -7.77 9.84 14.18
N VAL A 215 -6.62 10.51 14.20
CA VAL A 215 -5.83 10.75 15.40
C VAL A 215 -5.89 12.23 15.73
N PHE A 216 -5.67 12.54 17.00
CA PHE A 216 -5.77 13.91 17.49
C PHE A 216 -4.44 14.36 18.06
N TYR A 217 -4.04 15.59 17.75
CA TYR A 217 -2.89 16.23 18.38
C TYR A 217 -3.20 17.69 18.76
N PRO A 218 -2.51 18.28 19.75
CA PRO A 218 -2.80 19.64 20.21
C PRO A 218 -2.60 20.70 19.13
N SER A 219 -3.56 21.63 19.01
CA SER A 219 -3.44 22.75 18.07
C SER A 219 -2.31 23.74 18.37
N VAL A 220 -1.77 23.72 19.59
CA VAL A 220 -0.57 24.49 19.94
C VAL A 220 0.62 24.12 19.04
N LEU A 221 0.72 22.87 18.57
CA LEU A 221 1.78 22.46 17.65
C LEU A 221 1.68 23.14 16.28
N VAL A 222 0.47 23.47 15.81
CA VAL A 222 0.28 24.25 14.58
C VAL A 222 0.77 25.68 14.78
N ALA A 223 0.46 26.28 15.94
CA ALA A 223 0.95 27.60 16.29
C ALA A 223 2.48 27.64 16.39
N GLU A 224 3.12 26.57 16.85
CA GLU A 224 4.59 26.47 16.88
C GLU A 224 5.18 26.25 15.49
N ALA A 225 4.56 25.42 14.65
CA ALA A 225 5.00 25.19 13.27
C ALA A 225 4.97 26.49 12.44
N SER A 226 3.93 27.31 12.60
CA SER A 226 3.86 28.65 11.98
C SER A 226 4.96 29.63 12.44
N ARG A 227 5.67 29.31 13.52
CA ARG A 227 6.83 30.06 14.04
C ARG A 227 8.16 29.40 13.68
N GLY A 228 8.15 28.42 12.77
CA GLY A 228 9.32 27.65 12.35
C GLY A 228 9.83 26.68 13.41
N ARG A 229 8.98 26.26 14.35
CA ARG A 229 9.32 25.25 15.37
C ARG A 229 8.55 23.97 15.10
N PHE A 230 9.29 22.93 14.76
CA PHE A 230 8.73 21.66 14.32
C PHE A 230 8.96 20.57 15.36
N TYR A 231 8.06 19.60 15.39
CA TYR A 231 8.00 18.53 16.38
C TYR A 231 7.69 17.20 15.72
N ARG A 232 8.18 16.12 16.33
CA ARG A 232 7.84 14.74 16.01
C ARG A 232 7.12 14.09 17.17
N PHE A 233 6.09 13.32 16.89
CA PHE A 233 5.32 12.58 17.89
C PHE A 233 4.83 11.25 17.34
N MET A 234 4.65 10.30 18.26
CA MET A 234 4.02 9.02 17.96
C MET A 234 2.51 9.13 18.22
N THR A 235 1.72 8.51 17.36
CA THR A 235 0.28 8.32 17.57
C THR A 235 -0.16 6.96 17.03
N MET A 236 -1.36 6.51 17.38
CA MET A 236 -1.82 5.17 17.03
C MET A 236 -3.26 5.19 16.51
N CYS A 237 -3.46 4.45 15.42
CA CYS A 237 -4.76 4.18 14.85
C CYS A 237 -5.52 3.14 15.70
N GLU A 238 -6.85 3.23 15.71
CA GLU A 238 -7.71 2.16 16.23
C GLU A 238 -7.52 0.82 15.49
N CYS A 239 -6.95 0.85 14.28
CA CYS A 239 -6.56 -0.35 13.53
C CYS A 239 -5.31 -1.08 14.09
N GLY A 240 -4.65 -0.53 15.12
CA GLY A 240 -3.42 -1.10 15.69
C GLY A 240 -2.12 -0.67 14.99
N VAL A 241 -2.20 0.16 13.95
CA VAL A 241 -1.02 0.76 13.28
C VAL A 241 -0.61 2.02 14.03
N ALA A 242 0.66 2.13 14.40
CA ALA A 242 1.25 3.35 14.93
C ALA A 242 1.87 4.19 13.81
N TYR A 243 1.97 5.49 14.05
CA TYR A 243 2.51 6.47 13.12
C TYR A 243 3.52 7.36 13.83
N LEU A 244 4.64 7.63 13.15
CA LEU A 244 5.51 8.75 13.46
C LEU A 244 5.04 9.94 12.63
N VAL A 245 4.60 10.99 13.29
CA VAL A 245 4.09 12.21 12.67
C VAL A 245 5.05 13.36 12.93
N GLU A 246 5.23 14.20 11.93
CA GLU A 246 6.08 15.38 11.98
C GLU A 246 5.26 16.62 11.60
N THR A 247 5.38 17.69 12.38
CA THR A 247 4.79 18.99 12.00
C THR A 247 5.70 19.73 11.03
N GLU A 248 5.12 20.35 10.02
CA GLU A 248 5.76 21.13 8.96
C GLU A 248 5.03 22.47 8.79
N GLU A 249 5.51 23.36 7.92
CA GLU A 249 4.91 24.68 7.70
C GLU A 249 3.47 24.60 7.20
N ASP A 250 3.13 23.56 6.43
CA ASP A 250 1.83 23.38 5.78
C ASP A 250 0.90 22.42 6.53
N GLY A 251 1.35 21.79 7.62
CA GLY A 251 0.53 20.85 8.37
C GLY A 251 1.32 19.85 9.20
N ALA A 252 0.76 18.66 9.40
CA ALA A 252 1.47 17.55 10.01
C ALA A 252 1.38 16.34 9.09
N HIS A 253 2.51 15.69 8.84
CA HIS A 253 2.63 14.61 7.88
C HIS A 253 3.13 13.34 8.55
N CYS A 254 2.54 12.22 8.14
CA CYS A 254 3.00 10.90 8.56
C CYS A 254 4.34 10.60 7.86
N LYS A 255 5.40 10.39 8.65
CA LYS A 255 6.74 10.04 8.15
C LYS A 255 6.95 8.54 8.09
N GLU A 256 6.52 7.83 9.13
CA GLU A 256 6.61 6.36 9.21
C GLU A 256 5.30 5.79 9.76
N ALA A 257 4.95 4.56 9.36
CA ALA A 257 3.76 3.84 9.80
C ALA A 257 4.09 2.34 9.94
N ASP A 258 3.88 1.76 11.12
CA ASP A 258 4.27 0.38 11.42
C ASP A 258 3.59 -0.12 12.70
N ASP A 259 3.97 -1.32 13.16
CA ASP A 259 3.59 -1.82 14.47
C ASP A 259 4.06 -0.87 15.60
N PRO A 260 3.28 -0.73 16.69
CA PRO A 260 3.58 0.19 17.78
C PRO A 260 4.99 0.06 18.35
N GLU A 261 5.51 -1.16 18.48
CA GLU A 261 6.86 -1.40 18.99
C GLU A 261 7.95 -0.93 18.02
N VAL A 262 7.71 -1.01 16.71
CA VAL A 262 8.66 -0.55 15.69
C VAL A 262 8.70 0.98 15.70
N ILE A 263 7.54 1.63 15.68
CA ILE A 263 7.45 3.10 15.72
C ILE A 263 8.02 3.66 17.02
N LEU A 264 7.76 3.01 18.17
CA LEU A 264 8.33 3.42 19.45
C LEU A 264 9.87 3.41 19.40
N ARG A 265 10.48 2.33 18.89
CA ARG A 265 11.95 2.26 18.74
C ARG A 265 12.49 3.36 17.84
N ILE A 266 11.80 3.65 16.73
CA ILE A 266 12.19 4.75 15.83
C ILE A 266 12.11 6.07 16.60
N TYR A 267 10.98 6.34 17.25
CA TYR A 267 10.76 7.58 17.99
C TYR A 267 11.78 7.80 19.12
N GLU A 268 12.07 6.75 19.90
CA GLU A 268 13.09 6.78 20.97
C GLU A 268 14.49 7.10 20.40
N SER A 269 14.81 6.59 19.22
CA SER A 269 16.11 6.82 18.54
C SER A 269 16.29 8.23 17.97
N LEU A 270 15.21 8.99 17.80
CA LEU A 270 15.28 10.36 17.27
C LEU A 270 16.02 11.30 18.23
N GLU A 271 16.88 12.13 17.66
CA GLU A 271 17.50 13.27 18.35
C GLU A 271 16.45 14.34 18.71
N GLY A 272 16.70 15.07 19.80
CA GLY A 272 15.84 16.13 20.31
C GLY A 272 15.25 15.82 21.69
N ASP A 273 15.07 16.88 22.48
CA ASP A 273 14.49 16.79 23.80
C ASP A 273 12.97 16.57 23.70
N GLU A 274 12.46 15.71 24.58
CA GLU A 274 11.01 15.57 24.78
C GLU A 274 10.46 16.80 25.49
N VAL A 275 9.37 17.32 24.96
CA VAL A 275 8.61 18.42 25.53
C VAL A 275 7.16 17.99 25.75
N GLU A 276 6.59 18.48 26.83
CA GLU A 276 5.19 18.27 27.18
C GLU A 276 4.37 19.52 26.85
N PHE A 277 3.29 19.34 26.11
CA PHE A 277 2.22 20.33 25.97
C PHE A 277 1.04 19.91 26.82
N ARG A 278 0.48 20.85 27.59
CA ARG A 278 -0.70 20.61 28.43
C ARG A 278 -1.86 21.44 27.94
N ASP A 279 -2.97 20.78 27.67
CA ASP A 279 -4.23 21.41 27.30
C ASP A 279 -5.42 20.69 27.96
N HIS A 280 -6.65 21.07 27.57
CA HIS A 280 -7.88 20.45 28.06
C HIS A 280 -8.04 18.98 27.63
N GLY A 281 -7.25 18.50 26.67
CA GLY A 281 -7.17 17.11 26.22
C GLY A 281 -6.13 16.27 26.98
N GLY A 282 -5.29 16.88 27.84
CA GLY A 282 -4.34 16.18 28.71
C GLY A 282 -2.90 16.64 28.52
N VAL A 283 -1.96 15.73 28.80
CA VAL A 283 -0.53 15.94 28.56
C VAL A 283 -0.17 15.26 27.24
N PHE A 284 0.46 15.99 26.34
CA PHE A 284 0.92 15.50 25.05
C PHE A 284 2.44 15.62 24.96
N THR A 285 3.11 14.50 24.72
CA THR A 285 4.57 14.43 24.64
C THR A 285 5.03 14.37 23.20
N CYS A 286 6.03 15.15 22.84
CA CYS A 286 6.65 15.16 21.51
C CYS A 286 8.11 15.59 21.59
N LYS A 287 8.92 15.23 20.59
CA LYS A 287 10.31 15.67 20.47
C LYS A 287 10.40 16.89 19.57
N ARG A 288 11.16 17.91 19.99
CA ARG A 288 11.46 19.05 19.13
C ARG A 288 12.50 18.68 18.08
N ILE A 289 12.28 19.10 16.84
CA ILE A 289 13.26 19.00 15.77
C ILE A 289 14.24 20.18 15.90
N VAL A 290 15.53 19.86 15.95
CA VAL A 290 16.64 20.82 16.07
C VAL A 290 17.12 21.24 14.70
#